data_AF-A0A4Z0PYS0-F1
#
_entry.id   AF-A0A4Z0PYS0-F1
#
_cell.length_a   1.000
_cell.length_b   1.000
_cell.length_c   1.000
_cell.angle_alpha   90.00
_cell.angle_beta   90.00
_cell.angle_gamma   90.00
#
_symmetry.space_group_name_H-M   'P 1'
#
loop_
_entity.id
_entity.type
_entity.pdbx_description
1 polymer ?
#
loop_
_entity_poly.entity_id
_entity_poly.type
_entity_poly.pdbx_seq_one_letter_code
_entity_poly.pdbx_strand_id
1 'polypeptide(L)'
;MDTITTIILRYCCYVAVAVGLSGCIQSYLPEVLLNPDSYLVVDGSINPRGITSIRLMRTRNLRDDTTIPVESKAVLYIEQEGGGRFPLTETAVAGTYTSAPLQLAPGARVRLSLKTQAQRDYVSDYIEVKITPEIDAVHWRIGPDGVQLYANTHDDTGTSRYYRWEYQETWKFTSAFHSHYKWTPTGIVYRTEDIFNCWDDENSTNVKLSNTTKLTKDVVADYPLQLLPSNSVKLRFRYSILVKQYALTAAEYAYWEALGKNTENIGSLYDALPTQLTGNVHALADAAEPVLGFVGAQSVTQQRLYIDRTELPADWHFDTGYNCELDVYPSPFAIRPNAFVFFSDGTFIPVDELSPGVAYKYGTVECIDCRIRGTNVKPAFWQD
;
A
#
# COMPACT_ATOMS: atom_id res chain seq x y z
N MET A 1 27.61 11.80 -72.71
CA MET A 1 26.24 11.43 -72.31
C MET A 1 26.21 10.64 -70.99
N ASP A 2 27.35 10.35 -70.36
CA ASP A 2 27.42 9.44 -69.19
C ASP A 2 27.38 10.12 -67.81
N THR A 3 27.68 11.43 -67.74
CA THR A 3 27.70 12.18 -66.47
C THR A 3 26.32 12.61 -65.98
N ILE A 4 25.36 12.85 -66.89
CA ILE A 4 24.00 13.27 -66.52
C ILE A 4 23.21 12.07 -65.97
N THR A 5 23.37 10.90 -66.57
CA THR A 5 22.68 9.67 -66.17
C THR A 5 23.09 9.19 -64.78
N THR A 6 24.36 9.34 -64.42
CA THR A 6 24.89 8.98 -63.09
C THR A 6 24.43 9.94 -61.99
N ILE A 7 24.25 11.22 -62.30
CA ILE A 7 23.71 12.22 -61.36
C ILE A 7 22.21 11.95 -61.10
N ILE A 8 21.43 11.65 -62.15
CA ILE A 8 20.01 11.33 -62.02
C ILE A 8 19.81 10.05 -61.19
N LEU A 9 20.63 9.02 -61.42
CA LEU A 9 20.54 7.75 -60.66
C LEU A 9 20.84 7.96 -59.17
N ARG A 10 21.84 8.80 -58.84
CA ARG A 10 22.14 9.17 -57.44
C ARG A 10 21.00 9.94 -56.79
N TYR A 11 20.41 10.93 -57.48
CA TYR A 11 19.27 11.68 -56.96
C TYR A 11 18.04 10.78 -56.76
N CYS A 12 17.76 9.84 -57.67
CA CYS A 12 16.70 8.84 -57.49
C CYS A 12 16.96 7.94 -56.28
N CYS A 13 18.20 7.52 -56.03
CA CYS A 13 18.54 6.76 -54.81
C CYS A 13 18.35 7.61 -53.54
N TYR A 14 18.76 8.87 -53.53
CA TYR A 14 18.56 9.75 -52.36
C TYR A 14 17.07 10.01 -52.10
N VAL A 15 16.26 10.20 -53.14
CA VAL A 15 14.80 10.37 -53.01
C VAL A 15 14.13 9.06 -52.55
N ALA A 16 14.55 7.90 -53.07
CA ALA A 16 14.02 6.60 -52.64
C ALA A 16 14.36 6.29 -51.17
N VAL A 17 15.57 6.65 -50.71
CA VAL A 17 15.96 6.51 -49.29
C VAL A 17 15.20 7.49 -48.40
N ALA A 18 14.96 8.72 -48.87
CA ALA A 18 14.18 9.71 -48.12
C ALA A 18 12.70 9.31 -47.97
N VAL A 19 12.10 8.69 -48.98
CA VAL A 19 10.72 8.17 -48.93
C VAL A 19 10.62 6.86 -48.12
N GLY A 20 11.68 6.04 -48.08
CA GLY A 20 11.74 4.84 -47.24
C GLY A 20 11.83 5.11 -45.74
N LEU A 21 12.21 6.33 -45.34
CA LEU A 21 12.31 6.75 -43.93
C LEU A 21 11.04 7.42 -43.40
N SER A 22 10.00 7.64 -44.23
CA SER A 22 8.68 8.04 -43.74
C SER A 22 7.90 6.82 -43.24
N GLY A 23 8.40 6.19 -42.19
CA GLY A 23 7.60 5.25 -41.41
C GLY A 23 6.50 6.02 -40.69
N CYS A 24 5.24 5.82 -41.07
CA CYS A 24 4.12 6.29 -40.27
C CYS A 24 4.13 5.52 -38.96
N ILE A 25 4.53 6.17 -37.86
CA ILE A 25 4.24 5.69 -36.52
C ILE A 25 2.73 5.77 -36.38
N GLN A 26 2.03 4.68 -36.68
CA GLN A 26 0.62 4.56 -36.36
C GLN A 26 0.52 4.45 -34.85
N SER A 27 -0.03 5.49 -34.21
CA SER A 27 -0.37 5.45 -32.80
C SER A 27 -1.34 4.30 -32.58
N TYR A 28 -0.86 3.20 -32.00
CA TYR A 28 -1.72 2.12 -31.54
C TYR A 28 -2.47 2.61 -30.30
N LEU A 29 -3.76 2.89 -30.46
CA LEU A 29 -4.69 3.11 -29.37
C LEU A 29 -5.45 1.79 -29.18
N PRO A 30 -5.22 1.05 -28.08
CA PRO A 30 -5.96 -0.17 -27.80
C PRO A 30 -7.48 0.11 -27.78
N GLU A 31 -8.28 -0.78 -28.37
CA GLU A 31 -9.75 -0.66 -28.40
C GLU A 31 -10.39 -0.57 -27.00
N VAL A 32 -9.69 -1.03 -25.96
CA VAL A 32 -10.06 -0.87 -24.54
C VAL A 32 -10.28 0.60 -24.14
N LEU A 33 -9.71 1.55 -24.88
CA LEU A 33 -9.91 2.99 -24.66
C LEU A 33 -11.24 3.53 -25.22
N LEU A 34 -12.00 2.73 -25.96
CA LEU A 34 -13.25 3.14 -26.63
C LEU A 34 -14.51 2.68 -25.89
N ASN A 35 -14.40 1.73 -24.97
CA ASN A 35 -15.52 1.28 -24.14
C ASN A 35 -15.41 1.90 -22.73
N PRO A 36 -16.40 2.69 -22.28
CA PRO A 36 -16.45 3.23 -20.93
C PRO A 36 -16.92 2.15 -19.95
N ASP A 37 -16.17 1.06 -19.86
CA ASP A 37 -16.55 -0.09 -19.06
C ASP A 37 -16.24 0.18 -17.58
N SER A 38 -17.31 0.46 -16.82
CA SER A 38 -17.27 0.69 -15.38
C SER A 38 -17.78 -0.55 -14.65
N TYR A 39 -16.85 -1.48 -14.40
CA TYR A 39 -17.10 -2.75 -13.74
C TYR A 39 -17.10 -2.62 -12.22
N LEU A 40 -17.93 -3.42 -11.56
CA LEU A 40 -17.96 -3.49 -10.11
C LEU A 40 -16.67 -4.14 -9.58
N VAL A 41 -16.09 -3.55 -8.55
CA VAL A 41 -14.95 -4.07 -7.80
C VAL A 41 -15.41 -4.34 -6.38
N VAL A 42 -15.27 -5.58 -5.92
CA VAL A 42 -15.58 -6.02 -4.56
C VAL A 42 -14.28 -6.34 -3.83
N ASP A 43 -13.96 -5.55 -2.82
CA ASP A 43 -12.77 -5.73 -2.00
C ASP A 43 -13.16 -6.07 -0.55
N GLY A 44 -12.49 -7.07 0.02
CA GLY A 44 -12.73 -7.56 1.38
C GLY A 44 -13.25 -8.99 1.46
N SER A 45 -13.25 -9.52 2.69
CA SER A 45 -13.60 -10.90 3.01
C SER A 45 -14.57 -10.95 4.18
N ILE A 46 -15.39 -12.00 4.25
CA ILE A 46 -16.30 -12.27 5.36
C ILE A 46 -15.46 -12.70 6.57
N ASN A 47 -15.55 -11.96 7.68
CA ASN A 47 -14.91 -12.32 8.94
C ASN A 47 -15.89 -13.09 9.82
N PRO A 48 -15.73 -14.43 9.98
CA PRO A 48 -16.64 -15.28 10.74
C PRO A 48 -16.50 -15.13 12.26
N ARG A 49 -15.46 -14.42 12.76
CA ARG A 49 -15.14 -14.23 14.18
C ARG A 49 -14.90 -12.76 14.51
N GLY A 50 -15.66 -11.88 13.88
CA GLY A 50 -15.51 -10.44 14.07
C GLY A 50 -16.39 -9.64 13.13
N ILE A 51 -16.01 -8.37 12.92
CA ILE A 51 -16.68 -7.48 12.00
C ILE A 51 -16.18 -7.79 10.58
N THR A 52 -17.11 -8.03 9.66
CA THR A 52 -16.82 -8.07 8.22
C THR A 52 -16.78 -6.65 7.68
N SER A 53 -15.80 -6.35 6.80
CA SER A 53 -15.73 -5.09 6.07
C SER A 53 -15.58 -5.38 4.57
N ILE A 54 -16.47 -4.82 3.77
CA ILE A 54 -16.48 -4.94 2.30
C ILE A 54 -16.46 -3.53 1.71
N ARG A 55 -15.55 -3.27 0.80
CA ARG A 55 -15.45 -2.02 0.05
C ARG A 55 -15.89 -2.24 -1.40
N LEU A 56 -16.83 -1.45 -1.86
CA LEU A 56 -17.33 -1.48 -3.24
C LEU A 56 -16.84 -0.25 -4.01
N MET A 57 -16.23 -0.51 -5.15
CA MET A 57 -15.70 0.50 -6.06
C MET A 57 -16.09 0.16 -7.49
N ARG A 58 -15.83 1.07 -8.42
CA ARG A 58 -15.90 0.78 -9.85
C ARG A 58 -14.60 1.08 -10.56
N THR A 59 -14.34 0.33 -11.64
CA THR A 59 -13.25 0.66 -12.56
C THR A 59 -13.55 1.99 -13.24
N ARG A 60 -12.46 2.68 -13.62
CA ARG A 60 -12.47 3.89 -14.43
C ARG A 60 -11.65 3.67 -15.68
N ASN A 61 -11.85 4.49 -16.70
CA ASN A 61 -10.97 4.47 -17.86
C ASN A 61 -9.59 5.01 -17.49
N LEU A 62 -8.53 4.51 -18.14
CA LEU A 62 -7.16 4.97 -17.91
C LEU A 62 -6.97 6.47 -18.21
N ARG A 63 -7.82 7.07 -19.05
CA ARG A 63 -7.76 8.49 -19.39
C ARG A 63 -8.43 9.40 -18.36
N ASP A 64 -9.20 8.84 -17.43
CA ASP A 64 -9.93 9.63 -16.44
C ASP A 64 -9.00 10.00 -15.28
N ASP A 65 -8.72 11.31 -15.15
CA ASP A 65 -7.95 11.87 -14.03
C ASP A 65 -8.84 12.14 -12.79
N THR A 66 -10.00 11.47 -12.73
CA THR A 66 -10.98 11.61 -11.65
C THR A 66 -10.72 10.57 -10.57
N THR A 67 -11.12 10.86 -9.32
CA THR A 67 -11.04 9.91 -8.20
C THR A 67 -11.71 8.58 -8.53
N ILE A 68 -11.18 7.45 -8.03
CA ILE A 68 -11.78 6.12 -8.20
C ILE A 68 -13.25 6.16 -7.77
N PRO A 69 -14.21 5.82 -8.66
CA PRO A 69 -15.62 5.85 -8.30
C PRO A 69 -15.94 4.82 -7.21
N VAL A 70 -16.70 5.23 -6.21
CA VAL A 70 -17.20 4.35 -5.15
C VAL A 70 -18.64 3.93 -5.44
N GLU A 71 -18.98 2.69 -5.11
CA GLU A 71 -20.36 2.20 -5.20
C GLU A 71 -21.02 2.31 -3.82
N SER A 72 -21.68 3.45 -3.59
CA SER A 72 -22.38 3.78 -2.32
C SER A 72 -23.85 3.39 -2.35
N LYS A 73 -24.52 3.38 -1.19
CA LYS A 73 -25.96 3.12 -1.02
C LYS A 73 -26.45 1.76 -1.56
N ALA A 74 -25.55 0.80 -1.71
CA ALA A 74 -25.88 -0.60 -1.96
C ALA A 74 -26.44 -1.27 -0.69
N VAL A 75 -27.24 -2.31 -0.89
CA VAL A 75 -27.78 -3.17 0.17
C VAL A 75 -27.03 -4.49 0.14
N LEU A 76 -26.32 -4.81 1.22
CA LEU A 76 -25.46 -6.00 1.31
C LEU A 76 -25.93 -6.94 2.41
N TYR A 77 -25.79 -8.24 2.15
CA TYR A 77 -26.02 -9.30 3.12
C TYR A 77 -24.97 -10.39 3.00
N ILE A 78 -24.55 -10.93 4.13
CA ILE A 78 -23.93 -12.26 4.19
C ILE A 78 -25.04 -13.28 4.33
N GLU A 79 -25.08 -14.24 3.43
CA GLU A 79 -26.05 -15.32 3.39
C GLU A 79 -25.37 -16.64 3.72
N GLN A 80 -25.85 -17.31 4.77
CA GLN A 80 -25.40 -18.64 5.15
C GLN A 80 -26.29 -19.70 4.50
N GLU A 81 -25.68 -20.75 3.97
CA GLU A 81 -26.39 -21.94 3.48
C GLU A 81 -27.25 -22.52 4.61
N GLY A 82 -28.57 -22.59 4.41
CA GLY A 82 -29.53 -22.97 5.45
C GLY A 82 -30.35 -21.83 6.06
N GLY A 83 -30.17 -20.58 5.59
CA GLY A 83 -31.14 -19.49 5.81
C GLY A 83 -30.71 -18.36 6.77
N GLY A 84 -29.49 -18.41 7.32
CA GLY A 84 -28.93 -17.28 8.08
C GLY A 84 -28.65 -16.08 7.16
N ARG A 85 -29.01 -14.87 7.59
CA ARG A 85 -28.76 -13.64 6.82
C ARG A 85 -28.31 -12.51 7.73
N PHE A 86 -27.18 -11.90 7.42
CA PHE A 86 -26.57 -10.84 8.23
C PHE A 86 -26.41 -9.58 7.38
N PRO A 87 -27.07 -8.46 7.73
CA PRO A 87 -26.95 -7.21 6.97
C PRO A 87 -25.58 -6.57 7.17
N LEU A 88 -25.10 -5.89 6.13
CA LEU A 88 -23.99 -4.94 6.24
C LEU A 88 -24.52 -3.52 6.04
N THR A 89 -24.00 -2.59 6.83
CA THR A 89 -24.38 -1.17 6.79
C THR A 89 -23.22 -0.34 6.28
N GLU A 90 -23.51 0.63 5.42
CA GLU A 90 -22.51 1.59 4.94
C GLU A 90 -21.99 2.45 6.10
N THR A 91 -20.68 2.66 6.14
CA THR A 91 -20.00 3.48 7.13
C THR A 91 -20.01 4.96 6.71
N ALA A 92 -19.40 5.83 7.52
CA ALA A 92 -19.15 7.22 7.12
C ALA A 92 -18.23 7.35 5.89
N VAL A 93 -17.43 6.31 5.59
CA VAL A 93 -16.64 6.23 4.37
C VAL A 93 -17.50 5.59 3.28
N ALA A 94 -17.92 6.41 2.32
CA ALA A 94 -18.79 5.98 1.22
C ALA A 94 -18.21 4.76 0.47
N GLY A 95 -19.07 3.80 0.15
CA GLY A 95 -18.71 2.54 -0.49
C GLY A 95 -18.09 1.50 0.45
N THR A 96 -17.91 1.79 1.76
CA THR A 96 -17.43 0.81 2.74
C THR A 96 -18.58 0.33 3.62
N TYR A 97 -18.78 -0.98 3.68
CA TYR A 97 -19.89 -1.64 4.36
C TYR A 97 -19.38 -2.57 5.46
N THR A 98 -20.02 -2.55 6.63
CA THR A 98 -19.62 -3.38 7.77
C THR A 98 -20.76 -4.16 8.39
N SER A 99 -20.49 -5.37 8.87
CA SER A 99 -21.46 -6.17 9.63
C SER A 99 -21.39 -5.88 11.13
N ALA A 100 -22.40 -6.31 11.88
CA ALA A 100 -22.21 -6.60 13.30
C ALA A 100 -21.17 -7.74 13.49
N PRO A 101 -20.56 -7.89 14.68
CA PRO A 101 -19.66 -9.01 14.96
C PRO A 101 -20.36 -10.36 14.69
N LEU A 102 -19.73 -11.19 13.87
CA LEU A 102 -20.23 -12.51 13.49
C LEU A 102 -19.59 -13.63 14.30
N GLN A 103 -20.31 -14.74 14.37
CA GLN A 103 -19.87 -15.98 14.98
C GLN A 103 -20.35 -17.14 14.10
N LEU A 104 -19.63 -17.42 13.02
CA LEU A 104 -19.95 -18.47 12.07
C LEU A 104 -19.14 -19.73 12.38
N ALA A 105 -19.76 -20.89 12.20
CA ALA A 105 -19.12 -22.17 12.45
C ALA A 105 -18.06 -22.47 11.38
N PRO A 106 -16.90 -23.07 11.75
CA PRO A 106 -15.95 -23.59 10.76
C PRO A 106 -16.66 -24.58 9.82
N GLY A 107 -16.36 -24.53 8.53
CA GLY A 107 -16.99 -25.42 7.54
C GLY A 107 -18.38 -24.98 7.06
N ALA A 108 -19.03 -24.01 7.72
CA ALA A 108 -20.28 -23.43 7.22
C ALA A 108 -20.03 -22.77 5.87
N ARG A 109 -20.99 -22.85 4.94
CA ARG A 109 -20.89 -22.18 3.64
C ARG A 109 -21.65 -20.87 3.66
N VAL A 110 -20.98 -19.81 3.22
CA VAL A 110 -21.53 -18.45 3.20
C VAL A 110 -21.21 -17.77 1.88
N ARG A 111 -21.97 -16.73 1.55
CA ARG A 111 -21.72 -15.88 0.39
C ARG A 111 -22.10 -14.43 0.68
N LEU A 112 -21.58 -13.52 -0.13
CA LEU A 112 -22.02 -12.14 -0.17
C LEU A 112 -23.13 -11.99 -1.22
N SER A 113 -24.19 -11.29 -0.85
CA SER A 113 -25.29 -10.87 -1.73
C SER A 113 -25.35 -9.36 -1.69
N LEU A 114 -25.37 -8.71 -2.85
CA LEU A 114 -25.36 -7.25 -2.93
C LEU A 114 -26.34 -6.75 -4.00
N LYS A 115 -27.04 -5.66 -3.68
CA LYS A 115 -27.90 -4.94 -4.59
C LYS A 115 -27.49 -3.48 -4.65
N THR A 116 -27.08 -3.01 -5.82
CA THR A 116 -26.60 -1.64 -6.01
C THR A 116 -27.73 -0.62 -5.94
N GLN A 117 -27.38 0.66 -5.80
CA GLN A 117 -28.38 1.74 -5.87
C GLN A 117 -29.13 1.73 -7.21
N ALA A 118 -28.44 1.36 -8.30
CA ALA A 118 -28.98 1.18 -9.64
C ALA A 118 -29.85 -0.09 -9.82
N GLN A 119 -30.21 -0.77 -8.72
CA GLN A 119 -31.04 -1.98 -8.71
C GLN A 119 -30.43 -3.17 -9.48
N ARG A 120 -29.10 -3.26 -9.54
CA ARG A 120 -28.40 -4.43 -10.09
C ARG A 120 -28.03 -5.38 -8.97
N ASP A 121 -28.35 -6.65 -9.14
CA ASP A 121 -28.11 -7.70 -8.16
C ASP A 121 -26.85 -8.51 -8.52
N TYR A 122 -25.98 -8.72 -7.53
CA TYR A 122 -24.78 -9.55 -7.65
C TYR A 122 -24.68 -10.49 -6.46
N VAL A 123 -24.03 -11.62 -6.68
CA VAL A 123 -23.83 -12.64 -5.66
C VAL A 123 -22.44 -13.24 -5.78
N SER A 124 -21.81 -13.53 -4.65
CA SER A 124 -20.61 -14.36 -4.65
C SER A 124 -20.96 -15.85 -4.63
N ASP A 125 -20.02 -16.69 -5.03
CA ASP A 125 -20.11 -18.11 -4.78
C ASP A 125 -20.18 -18.41 -3.28
N TYR A 126 -20.80 -19.54 -2.94
CA TYR A 126 -20.76 -20.09 -1.59
C TYR A 126 -19.38 -20.63 -1.27
N ILE A 127 -18.72 -20.03 -0.29
CA ILE A 127 -17.39 -20.40 0.17
C ILE A 127 -17.42 -20.94 1.60
N GLU A 128 -16.52 -21.87 1.89
CA GLU A 128 -16.38 -22.46 3.22
C GLU A 128 -15.73 -21.47 4.19
N VAL A 129 -16.32 -21.34 5.38
CA VAL A 129 -15.76 -20.55 6.49
C VAL A 129 -14.51 -21.24 7.04
N LYS A 130 -13.37 -20.55 6.93
CA LYS A 130 -12.09 -20.95 7.53
C LYS A 130 -11.87 -20.22 8.84
N ILE A 131 -11.38 -20.93 9.85
CA ILE A 131 -10.85 -20.30 11.06
C ILE A 131 -9.33 -20.34 10.95
N THR A 132 -8.73 -19.16 10.90
CA THR A 132 -7.28 -19.02 10.83
C THR A 132 -6.66 -19.45 12.17
N PRO A 133 -5.65 -20.33 12.14
CA PRO A 133 -4.94 -20.73 13.35
C PRO A 133 -4.11 -19.55 13.91
N GLU A 134 -3.64 -19.70 15.14
CA GLU A 134 -2.79 -18.69 15.76
C GLU A 134 -1.43 -18.59 15.06
N ILE A 135 -0.82 -17.40 15.16
CA ILE A 135 0.57 -17.20 14.79
C ILE A 135 1.42 -17.73 15.96
N ASP A 136 2.30 -18.68 15.69
CA ASP A 136 3.16 -19.27 16.73
C ASP A 136 4.23 -18.28 17.17
N ALA A 137 4.85 -17.63 16.18
CA ALA A 137 5.88 -16.65 16.40
C ALA A 137 6.04 -15.72 15.21
N VAL A 138 6.24 -14.44 15.50
CA VAL A 138 6.88 -13.48 14.62
C VAL A 138 8.26 -13.20 15.19
N HIS A 139 9.30 -13.42 14.42
CA HIS A 139 10.68 -13.26 14.89
C HIS A 139 11.58 -12.70 13.78
N TRP A 140 12.80 -12.34 14.14
CA TRP A 140 13.75 -11.74 13.21
C TRP A 140 15.16 -12.30 13.42
N ARG A 141 15.99 -12.20 12.37
CA ARG A 141 17.41 -12.54 12.40
C ARG A 141 18.20 -11.50 11.63
N ILE A 142 19.38 -11.15 12.14
CA ILE A 142 20.34 -10.33 11.39
C ILE A 142 21.07 -11.23 10.39
N GLY A 143 21.04 -10.84 9.13
CA GLY A 143 21.79 -11.42 8.03
C GLY A 143 22.74 -10.41 7.39
N PRO A 144 23.44 -10.80 6.32
CA PRO A 144 24.35 -9.90 5.59
C PRO A 144 23.63 -8.69 4.98
N ASP A 145 22.38 -8.86 4.59
CA ASP A 145 21.59 -7.84 3.90
C ASP A 145 20.71 -6.99 4.85
N GLY A 146 20.80 -7.22 6.16
CA GLY A 146 20.04 -6.49 7.18
C GLY A 146 19.21 -7.38 8.10
N VAL A 147 18.03 -6.91 8.51
CA VAL A 147 17.11 -7.63 9.41
C VAL A 147 16.05 -8.36 8.58
N GLN A 148 16.07 -9.68 8.61
CA GLN A 148 15.03 -10.50 7.99
C GLN A 148 13.99 -10.90 9.03
N LEU A 149 12.73 -10.57 8.75
CA LEU A 149 11.58 -10.94 9.56
C LEU A 149 10.90 -12.21 9.04
N TYR A 150 10.41 -13.03 9.96
CA TYR A 150 9.81 -14.33 9.71
C TYR A 150 8.51 -14.53 10.49
N ALA A 151 7.59 -15.31 9.94
CA ALA A 151 6.41 -15.83 10.62
C ALA A 151 6.40 -17.37 10.67
N ASN A 152 5.89 -17.89 11.78
CA ASN A 152 5.65 -19.30 12.03
C ASN A 152 4.19 -19.53 12.40
N THR A 153 3.59 -20.62 11.91
CA THR A 153 2.24 -21.06 12.28
C THR A 153 2.10 -22.56 12.06
N HIS A 154 1.14 -23.18 12.74
CA HIS A 154 0.72 -24.55 12.49
C HIS A 154 -0.79 -24.71 12.64
N ASP A 155 -1.32 -25.77 12.05
CA ASP A 155 -2.70 -26.22 12.26
C ASP A 155 -2.71 -27.74 12.48
N ASP A 156 -2.85 -28.17 13.73
CA ASP A 156 -2.92 -29.60 14.06
C ASP A 156 -4.12 -30.32 13.44
N THR A 157 -5.17 -29.59 13.04
CA THR A 157 -6.33 -30.17 12.33
C THR A 157 -6.04 -30.40 10.85
N GLY A 158 -5.01 -29.73 10.31
CA GLY A 158 -4.62 -29.80 8.91
C GLY A 158 -5.66 -29.25 7.93
N THR A 159 -6.54 -28.35 8.39
CA THR A 159 -7.62 -27.77 7.58
C THR A 159 -7.20 -26.47 6.91
N SER A 160 -6.19 -25.77 7.40
CA SER A 160 -5.75 -24.44 6.97
C SER A 160 -4.58 -24.46 5.98
N ARG A 161 -4.55 -25.43 5.06
CA ARG A 161 -3.40 -25.74 4.17
C ARG A 161 -2.88 -24.61 3.27
N TYR A 162 -3.60 -23.50 3.18
CA TYR A 162 -3.27 -22.33 2.37
C TYR A 162 -3.31 -21.09 3.25
N TYR A 163 -2.24 -20.29 3.20
CA TYR A 163 -2.08 -19.12 4.06
C TYR A 163 -1.74 -17.89 3.24
N ARG A 164 -2.28 -16.75 3.68
CA ARG A 164 -1.90 -15.42 3.21
C ARG A 164 -1.46 -14.57 4.39
N TRP A 165 -0.44 -13.76 4.15
CA TRP A 165 0.19 -12.91 5.13
C TRP A 165 0.08 -11.45 4.69
N GLU A 166 -0.30 -10.59 5.61
CA GLU A 166 -0.23 -9.14 5.46
C GLU A 166 0.53 -8.59 6.65
N TYR A 167 1.09 -7.40 6.51
CA TYR A 167 1.64 -6.69 7.67
C TYR A 167 1.47 -5.19 7.56
N GLN A 168 1.45 -4.54 8.72
CA GLN A 168 1.57 -3.10 8.86
C GLN A 168 2.85 -2.79 9.64
N GLU A 169 3.75 -2.05 9.01
CA GLU A 169 4.96 -1.53 9.61
C GLU A 169 4.68 -0.17 10.26
N THR A 170 5.38 0.13 11.35
CA THR A 170 5.39 1.46 11.95
C THR A 170 6.75 1.70 12.55
N TRP A 171 7.35 2.86 12.30
CA TRP A 171 8.66 3.20 12.85
C TRP A 171 8.71 4.62 13.38
N LYS A 172 9.55 4.82 14.40
CA LYS A 172 9.87 6.16 14.89
C LYS A 172 11.00 6.76 14.05
N PHE A 173 10.87 8.02 13.68
CA PHE A 173 11.93 8.82 13.05
C PHE A 173 11.97 10.23 13.63
N THR A 174 12.97 11.01 13.21
CA THR A 174 13.07 12.42 13.58
C THR A 174 13.25 13.31 12.37
N SER A 175 12.94 14.60 12.50
CA SER A 175 13.43 15.59 11.52
C SER A 175 14.96 15.69 11.57
N ALA A 176 15.56 16.36 10.59
CA ALA A 176 17.01 16.51 10.49
C ALA A 176 17.57 17.36 11.65
N PHE A 177 16.85 18.43 12.02
CA PHE A 177 17.24 19.31 13.12
C PHE A 177 16.07 19.65 14.04
N HIS A 178 16.36 19.73 15.33
CA HIS A 178 15.39 20.12 16.35
C HIS A 178 15.24 21.64 16.40
N SER A 179 14.02 22.15 16.13
CA SER A 179 13.72 23.58 16.18
C SER A 179 13.18 24.00 17.54
N HIS A 180 13.90 24.88 18.21
CA HIS A 180 13.53 25.44 19.52
C HIS A 180 12.61 26.66 19.39
N TYR A 181 12.50 27.25 18.21
CA TYR A 181 11.76 28.49 17.96
C TYR A 181 10.71 28.33 16.86
N LYS A 182 9.71 29.20 16.86
CA LYS A 182 8.73 29.31 15.79
C LYS A 182 8.33 30.74 15.54
N TRP A 183 7.99 31.02 14.29
CA TRP A 183 7.37 32.28 13.93
C TRP A 183 5.87 32.23 14.26
N THR A 184 5.36 33.33 14.82
CA THR A 184 3.93 33.60 14.99
C THR A 184 3.64 35.04 14.56
N PRO A 185 2.37 35.43 14.35
CA PRO A 185 2.03 36.82 14.05
C PRO A 185 2.43 37.81 15.15
N THR A 186 2.73 37.34 16.38
CA THR A 186 3.14 38.18 17.51
C THR A 186 4.65 38.22 17.73
N GLY A 187 5.42 37.33 17.08
CA GLY A 187 6.87 37.31 17.17
C GLY A 187 7.49 35.94 16.91
N ILE A 188 8.81 35.87 16.99
CA ILE A 188 9.54 34.59 17.04
C ILE A 188 9.61 34.17 18.50
N VAL A 189 9.02 33.02 18.84
CA VAL A 189 8.84 32.56 20.22
C VAL A 189 9.34 31.14 20.37
N TYR A 190 9.56 30.70 21.62
CA TYR A 190 9.89 29.30 21.90
C TYR A 190 8.79 28.35 21.42
N ARG A 191 9.23 27.23 20.84
CA ARG A 191 8.36 26.16 20.37
C ARG A 191 8.02 25.21 21.51
N THR A 192 6.73 24.93 21.67
CA THR A 192 6.21 23.94 22.62
C THR A 192 5.66 22.67 21.95
N GLU A 193 5.41 22.74 20.65
CA GLU A 193 4.94 21.61 19.83
C GLU A 193 6.12 20.71 19.42
N ASP A 194 5.94 19.39 19.52
CA ASP A 194 6.91 18.43 19.00
C ASP A 194 6.72 18.28 17.48
N ILE A 195 7.69 18.78 16.73
CA ILE A 195 7.82 18.59 15.28
C ILE A 195 9.10 17.83 14.92
N PHE A 196 9.78 17.30 15.95
CA PHE A 196 11.04 16.61 15.83
C PHE A 196 10.86 15.11 15.93
N ASN A 197 10.00 14.59 16.81
CA ASN A 197 9.70 13.16 16.88
C ASN A 197 8.42 12.83 16.11
N CYS A 198 8.52 11.94 15.13
CA CYS A 198 7.37 11.46 14.37
C CYS A 198 7.37 9.94 14.22
N TRP A 199 6.22 9.44 13.80
CA TRP A 199 5.98 8.07 13.37
C TRP A 199 5.47 8.08 11.94
N ASP A 200 5.84 7.05 11.21
CA ASP A 200 5.32 6.75 9.89
C ASP A 200 4.88 5.30 9.85
N ASP A 201 3.94 4.98 8.96
CA ASP A 201 3.35 3.65 8.83
C ASP A 201 3.14 3.24 7.38
N GLU A 202 3.33 1.94 7.11
CA GLU A 202 3.24 1.39 5.77
C GLU A 202 2.58 0.01 5.80
N ASN A 203 1.68 -0.26 4.86
CA ASN A 203 1.06 -1.57 4.70
C ASN A 203 1.82 -2.39 3.64
N SER A 204 1.87 -3.70 3.82
CA SER A 204 2.41 -4.63 2.83
C SER A 204 1.68 -4.50 1.50
N THR A 205 2.44 -4.32 0.41
CA THR A 205 1.89 -4.23 -0.95
C THR A 205 2.01 -5.53 -1.73
N ASN A 206 3.00 -6.37 -1.41
CA ASN A 206 3.20 -7.67 -2.04
C ASN A 206 2.25 -8.74 -1.50
N VAL A 207 1.77 -9.60 -2.40
CA VAL A 207 0.95 -10.77 -2.13
C VAL A 207 1.85 -11.87 -1.55
N LYS A 208 1.78 -12.06 -0.23
CA LYS A 208 2.56 -13.07 0.49
C LYS A 208 1.74 -14.31 0.78
N LEU A 209 2.07 -15.38 0.06
CA LEU A 209 1.37 -16.66 0.12
C LEU A 209 2.31 -17.79 0.56
N SER A 210 1.76 -18.74 1.31
CA SER A 210 2.42 -20.01 1.65
C SER A 210 1.39 -21.13 1.69
N ASN A 211 1.82 -22.37 1.47
CA ASN A 211 0.94 -23.53 1.59
C ASN A 211 1.72 -24.74 2.13
N THR A 212 0.99 -25.66 2.75
CA THR A 212 1.53 -26.88 3.37
C THR A 212 0.99 -28.14 2.70
N THR A 213 0.41 -28.00 1.50
CA THR A 213 -0.22 -29.11 0.74
C THR A 213 0.74 -30.25 0.41
N LYS A 214 2.04 -29.93 0.28
CA LYS A 214 3.12 -30.89 0.02
C LYS A 214 3.80 -31.40 1.29
N LEU A 215 3.34 -30.96 2.47
CA LEU A 215 3.90 -31.34 3.76
C LEU A 215 2.94 -32.28 4.49
N THR A 216 3.49 -33.29 5.16
CA THR A 216 2.70 -34.20 6.00
C THR A 216 2.03 -33.45 7.15
N LYS A 217 2.75 -32.53 7.78
CA LYS A 217 2.24 -31.66 8.84
C LYS A 217 1.87 -30.29 8.27
N ASP A 218 0.79 -29.71 8.78
CA ASP A 218 0.39 -28.34 8.43
C ASP A 218 1.19 -27.35 9.28
N VAL A 219 2.45 -27.14 8.88
CA VAL A 219 3.39 -26.27 9.59
C VAL A 219 4.07 -25.37 8.56
N VAL A 220 3.97 -24.07 8.79
CA VAL A 220 4.77 -23.06 8.10
C VAL A 220 5.83 -22.58 9.07
N ALA A 221 7.09 -22.84 8.74
CA ALA A 221 8.23 -22.46 9.57
C ALA A 221 9.15 -21.51 8.79
N ASP A 222 9.61 -20.46 9.47
CA ASP A 222 10.50 -19.41 8.98
C ASP A 222 10.04 -18.83 7.63
N TYR A 223 8.75 -18.50 7.49
CA TYR A 223 8.26 -17.87 6.27
C TYR A 223 8.77 -16.42 6.19
N PRO A 224 9.53 -16.04 5.13
CA PRO A 224 10.13 -14.70 5.05
C PRO A 224 9.06 -13.64 4.76
N LEU A 225 8.88 -12.72 5.71
CA LEU A 225 7.93 -11.62 5.58
C LEU A 225 8.56 -10.41 4.92
N GLN A 226 9.58 -9.84 5.55
CA GLN A 226 10.15 -8.57 5.14
C GLN A 226 11.64 -8.53 5.43
N LEU A 227 12.40 -7.96 4.50
CA LEU A 227 13.82 -7.66 4.68
C LEU A 227 13.98 -6.16 4.85
N LEU A 228 14.53 -5.74 5.99
CA LEU A 228 14.91 -4.36 6.23
C LEU A 228 16.43 -4.23 6.05
N PRO A 229 16.90 -3.47 5.05
CA PRO A 229 18.32 -3.21 4.87
C PRO A 229 18.96 -2.66 6.14
N SER A 230 20.25 -2.96 6.36
CA SER A 230 20.99 -2.50 7.55
C SER A 230 21.06 -0.97 7.69
N ASN A 231 20.93 -0.24 6.57
CA ASN A 231 20.87 1.22 6.53
C ASN A 231 19.44 1.80 6.53
N SER A 232 18.40 0.98 6.71
CA SER A 232 17.02 1.44 6.67
C SER A 232 16.69 2.40 7.80
N VAL A 233 16.13 3.57 7.47
CA VAL A 233 15.65 4.56 8.46
C VAL A 233 14.68 3.95 9.47
N LYS A 234 13.92 2.93 9.05
CA LYS A 234 12.91 2.24 9.89
C LYS A 234 13.54 1.63 11.15
N LEU A 235 14.82 1.26 11.09
CA LEU A 235 15.56 0.61 12.19
C LEU A 235 16.33 1.61 13.09
N ARG A 236 16.30 2.91 12.78
CA ARG A 236 17.14 3.93 13.44
C ARG A 236 16.87 4.08 14.93
N PHE A 237 15.60 3.97 15.34
CA PHE A 237 15.18 4.18 16.73
C PHE A 237 14.45 2.97 17.28
N ARG A 238 13.23 2.75 16.78
CA ARG A 238 12.40 1.60 17.13
C ARG A 238 11.45 1.32 15.99
N TYR A 239 11.30 0.05 15.68
CA TYR A 239 10.48 -0.48 14.61
C TYR A 239 9.40 -1.40 15.21
N SER A 240 8.22 -1.41 14.59
CA SER A 240 7.14 -2.34 14.89
C SER A 240 6.55 -2.91 13.61
N ILE A 241 6.18 -4.18 13.67
CA ILE A 241 5.41 -4.85 12.61
C ILE A 241 4.21 -5.56 13.24
N LEU A 242 3.02 -5.33 12.70
CA LEU A 242 1.82 -6.12 12.99
C LEU A 242 1.58 -7.09 11.84
N VAL A 243 1.85 -8.36 12.08
CA VAL A 243 1.61 -9.42 11.09
C VAL A 243 0.17 -9.90 11.24
N LYS A 244 -0.52 -10.04 10.11
CA LYS A 244 -1.86 -10.61 10.01
C LYS A 244 -1.80 -11.87 9.17
N GLN A 245 -2.46 -12.91 9.64
CA GLN A 245 -2.56 -14.20 8.97
C GLN A 245 -4.00 -14.49 8.57
N TYR A 246 -4.15 -15.16 7.44
CA TYR A 246 -5.43 -15.61 6.89
C TYR A 246 -5.30 -17.06 6.40
N ALA A 247 -6.18 -17.95 6.85
CA ALA A 247 -6.37 -19.27 6.27
C ALA A 247 -7.32 -19.18 5.08
N LEU A 248 -6.85 -19.60 3.91
CA LEU A 248 -7.58 -19.46 2.65
C LEU A 248 -8.20 -20.79 2.22
N THR A 249 -9.23 -20.69 1.38
CA THR A 249 -9.63 -21.82 0.55
C THR A 249 -8.68 -21.99 -0.63
N ALA A 250 -8.67 -23.17 -1.27
CA ALA A 250 -7.85 -23.41 -2.45
C ALA A 250 -8.18 -22.44 -3.61
N ALA A 251 -9.47 -22.11 -3.79
CA ALA A 251 -9.92 -21.17 -4.82
C ALA A 251 -9.43 -19.74 -4.55
N GLU A 252 -9.51 -19.29 -3.30
CA GLU A 252 -9.02 -17.97 -2.90
C GLU A 252 -7.50 -17.87 -3.02
N TYR A 253 -6.76 -18.92 -2.64
CA TYR A 253 -5.32 -18.98 -2.81
C TYR A 253 -4.92 -18.86 -4.29
N ALA A 254 -5.61 -19.57 -5.18
CA ALA A 254 -5.36 -19.50 -6.62
C ALA A 254 -5.63 -18.10 -7.19
N TYR A 255 -6.69 -17.42 -6.70
CA TYR A 255 -6.97 -16.04 -7.06
C TYR A 255 -5.83 -15.09 -6.65
N TRP A 256 -5.36 -15.18 -5.40
CA TRP A 256 -4.23 -14.35 -4.94
C TRP A 256 -2.94 -14.66 -5.68
N GLU A 257 -2.67 -15.93 -5.98
CA GLU A 257 -1.49 -16.31 -6.76
C GLU A 257 -1.53 -15.72 -8.18
N ALA A 258 -2.70 -15.76 -8.84
CA ALA A 258 -2.90 -15.15 -10.15
C ALA A 258 -2.77 -13.62 -10.09
N LEU A 259 -3.32 -12.98 -9.04
CA LEU A 259 -3.20 -11.55 -8.84
C LEU A 259 -1.72 -11.14 -8.66
N GLY A 260 -0.98 -11.79 -7.78
CA GLY A 260 0.45 -11.50 -7.56
C GLY A 260 1.27 -11.69 -8.84
N LYS A 261 1.01 -12.76 -9.62
CA LYS A 261 1.65 -12.97 -10.93
C LYS A 261 1.38 -11.83 -11.90
N ASN A 262 0.17 -11.27 -11.89
CA ASN A 262 -0.22 -10.18 -12.78
C ASN A 262 0.30 -8.81 -12.34
N THR A 263 0.47 -8.55 -11.04
CA THR A 263 0.79 -7.22 -10.52
C THR A 263 2.25 -7.03 -10.13
N GLU A 264 2.96 -8.09 -9.78
CA GLU A 264 4.34 -8.00 -9.24
C GLU A 264 5.41 -8.47 -10.23
N ASN A 265 5.06 -9.33 -11.18
CA ASN A 265 5.97 -9.80 -12.23
C ASN A 265 5.74 -9.02 -13.54
N ILE A 266 5.82 -7.70 -13.47
CA ILE A 266 5.70 -6.82 -14.65
C ILE A 266 7.06 -6.17 -14.90
N GLY A 267 7.83 -6.61 -15.89
CA GLY A 267 9.03 -5.87 -16.28
C GLY A 267 10.01 -6.47 -17.28
N SER A 268 9.82 -7.72 -17.73
CA SER A 268 10.71 -8.41 -18.66
C SER A 268 9.98 -8.86 -19.91
N LEU A 269 10.69 -8.86 -21.05
CA LEU A 269 10.19 -9.34 -22.36
C LEU A 269 9.72 -10.81 -22.32
N TYR A 270 10.13 -11.56 -21.30
CA TYR A 270 9.82 -12.98 -21.10
C TYR A 270 8.82 -13.22 -19.96
N ASP A 271 8.25 -12.17 -19.38
CA ASP A 271 7.24 -12.34 -18.33
C ASP A 271 5.98 -12.99 -18.92
N ALA A 272 5.32 -13.81 -18.10
CA ALA A 272 4.08 -14.44 -18.50
C ALA A 272 3.05 -13.35 -18.83
N LEU A 273 2.34 -13.50 -19.95
CA LEU A 273 1.24 -12.60 -20.28
C LEU A 273 0.21 -12.62 -19.15
N PRO A 274 -0.31 -11.45 -18.72
CA PRO A 274 -1.30 -11.39 -17.65
C PRO A 274 -2.48 -12.30 -17.95
N THR A 275 -2.80 -13.19 -17.01
CA THR A 275 -3.99 -14.04 -17.13
C THR A 275 -5.23 -13.27 -16.71
N GLN A 276 -6.36 -13.51 -17.34
CA GLN A 276 -7.63 -12.91 -16.92
C GLN A 276 -7.93 -13.31 -15.47
N LEU A 277 -8.02 -12.32 -14.58
CA LEU A 277 -8.33 -12.54 -13.19
C LEU A 277 -9.85 -12.67 -13.04
N THR A 278 -10.34 -13.89 -12.90
CA THR A 278 -11.76 -14.16 -12.64
C THR A 278 -12.01 -14.26 -11.14
N GLY A 279 -12.84 -13.34 -10.63
CA GLY A 279 -13.34 -13.38 -9.26
C GLY A 279 -14.38 -14.46 -9.02
N ASN A 280 -14.96 -14.48 -7.82
CA ASN A 280 -16.09 -15.35 -7.46
C ASN A 280 -17.42 -14.59 -7.30
N VAL A 281 -17.49 -13.35 -7.77
CA VAL A 281 -18.70 -12.51 -7.72
C VAL A 281 -19.28 -12.41 -9.12
N HIS A 282 -20.60 -12.58 -9.23
CA HIS A 282 -21.30 -12.64 -10.50
C HIS A 282 -22.54 -11.74 -10.48
N ALA A 283 -22.80 -11.06 -11.59
CA ALA A 283 -24.07 -10.37 -11.79
C ALA A 283 -25.19 -11.37 -12.10
N LEU A 284 -26.34 -11.23 -11.43
CA LEU A 284 -27.46 -12.15 -11.62
C LEU A 284 -28.20 -11.92 -12.94
N ALA A 285 -28.18 -10.69 -13.44
CA ALA A 285 -28.89 -10.30 -14.66
C ALA A 285 -28.09 -10.55 -15.95
N ASP A 286 -26.75 -10.57 -15.87
CA ASP A 286 -25.86 -10.75 -17.01
C ASP A 286 -24.59 -11.49 -16.60
N ALA A 287 -24.50 -12.78 -16.96
CA ALA A 287 -23.33 -13.61 -16.65
C ALA A 287 -22.07 -13.21 -17.44
N ALA A 288 -22.19 -12.39 -18.49
CA ALA A 288 -21.05 -11.91 -19.27
C ALA A 288 -20.46 -10.61 -18.68
N GLU A 289 -21.14 -9.96 -17.75
CA GLU A 289 -20.61 -8.79 -17.06
C GLU A 289 -19.44 -9.19 -16.14
N PRO A 290 -18.23 -8.63 -16.33
CA PRO A 290 -17.13 -8.90 -15.44
C PRO A 290 -17.29 -8.14 -14.13
N VAL A 291 -17.00 -8.84 -13.03
CA VAL A 291 -16.87 -8.27 -11.69
C VAL A 291 -15.49 -8.62 -11.18
N LEU A 292 -14.80 -7.64 -10.61
CA LEU A 292 -13.44 -7.80 -10.10
C LEU A 292 -13.48 -8.02 -8.59
N GLY A 293 -12.57 -8.85 -8.09
CA GLY A 293 -12.46 -9.17 -6.67
C GLY A 293 -12.84 -10.59 -6.32
N PHE A 294 -12.43 -11.03 -5.13
CA PHE A 294 -12.74 -12.35 -4.61
C PHE A 294 -13.18 -12.22 -3.15
N VAL A 295 -14.35 -12.73 -2.83
CA VAL A 295 -14.92 -12.73 -1.48
C VAL A 295 -14.61 -14.06 -0.81
N GLY A 296 -13.61 -14.04 0.09
CA GLY A 296 -13.30 -15.12 1.02
C GLY A 296 -14.21 -15.13 2.26
N ALA A 297 -14.11 -16.18 3.07
CA ALA A 297 -14.69 -16.23 4.41
C ALA A 297 -13.69 -16.83 5.43
N GLN A 298 -12.97 -15.96 6.12
CA GLN A 298 -11.90 -16.36 7.04
C GLN A 298 -11.74 -15.40 8.21
N SER A 299 -11.40 -15.94 9.38
CA SER A 299 -10.98 -15.10 10.52
C SER A 299 -9.57 -14.55 10.29
N VAL A 300 -9.17 -13.57 11.10
CA VAL A 300 -7.81 -13.03 11.09
C VAL A 300 -7.19 -13.25 12.45
N THR A 301 -5.96 -13.77 12.45
CA THR A 301 -5.08 -13.80 13.64
C THR A 301 -3.95 -12.80 13.41
N GLN A 302 -3.49 -12.16 14.47
CA GLN A 302 -2.50 -11.09 14.35
C GLN A 302 -1.54 -11.07 15.54
N GLN A 303 -0.27 -10.80 15.25
CA GLN A 303 0.79 -10.71 16.25
C GLN A 303 1.70 -9.53 15.93
N ARG A 304 2.03 -8.76 16.98
CA ARG A 304 2.91 -7.59 16.87
C ARG A 304 4.29 -7.91 17.44
N LEU A 305 5.31 -7.49 16.72
CA LEU A 305 6.72 -7.55 17.11
C LEU A 305 7.29 -6.13 17.17
N TYR A 306 8.29 -5.93 18.02
CA TYR A 306 9.11 -4.73 18.09
C TYR A 306 10.58 -5.08 17.90
N ILE A 307 11.33 -4.12 17.35
CA ILE A 307 12.79 -4.18 17.26
C ILE A 307 13.33 -2.83 17.72
N ASP A 308 14.09 -2.85 18.80
CA ASP A 308 14.71 -1.67 19.37
C ASP A 308 16.13 -1.48 18.82
N ARG A 309 16.55 -0.22 18.65
CA ARG A 309 17.90 0.11 18.15
C ARG A 309 19.02 -0.55 18.98
N THR A 310 18.79 -0.78 20.27
CA THR A 310 19.73 -1.42 21.19
C THR A 310 19.94 -2.91 20.91
N GLU A 311 19.04 -3.55 20.17
CA GLU A 311 19.14 -4.96 19.76
C GLU A 311 19.92 -5.13 18.45
N LEU A 312 20.27 -4.02 17.79
CA LEU A 312 20.96 -3.99 16.50
C LEU A 312 22.44 -3.60 16.65
N PRO A 313 23.31 -3.99 15.68
CA PRO A 313 24.72 -3.65 15.74
C PRO A 313 24.97 -2.15 15.89
N ALA A 314 25.92 -1.78 16.76
CA ALA A 314 26.18 -0.38 17.10
C ALA A 314 26.80 0.41 15.93
N ASP A 315 27.48 -0.28 15.02
CA ASP A 315 28.16 0.24 13.83
C ASP A 315 27.23 0.48 12.63
N TRP A 316 25.95 0.10 12.73
CA TRP A 316 24.99 0.38 11.66
C TRP A 316 24.70 1.87 11.53
N HIS A 317 24.83 2.35 10.29
CA HIS A 317 24.52 3.71 9.87
C HIS A 317 23.24 3.72 9.05
N PHE A 318 22.27 4.52 9.47
CA PHE A 318 20.98 4.60 8.82
C PHE A 318 20.92 5.81 7.90
N ASP A 319 20.42 5.60 6.69
CA ASP A 319 20.10 6.67 5.77
C ASP A 319 18.82 7.37 6.25
N THR A 320 18.91 8.65 6.58
CA THR A 320 17.77 9.43 7.06
C THR A 320 16.94 10.01 5.91
N GLY A 321 17.45 9.95 4.67
CA GLY A 321 16.83 10.61 3.52
C GLY A 321 16.79 12.14 3.64
N TYR A 322 17.60 12.74 4.52
CA TYR A 322 17.74 14.19 4.64
C TYR A 322 19.06 14.64 4.03
N ASN A 323 18.98 15.53 3.05
CA ASN A 323 20.11 16.29 2.52
C ASN A 323 19.95 17.75 2.95
N CYS A 324 20.23 18.01 4.22
CA CYS A 324 19.84 19.24 4.91
C CYS A 324 21.03 19.94 5.54
N GLU A 325 21.10 21.26 5.37
CA GLU A 325 22.07 22.12 6.06
C GLU A 325 21.31 23.26 6.76
N LEU A 326 21.89 23.74 7.87
CA LEU A 326 21.38 24.93 8.55
C LEU A 326 22.16 26.15 8.08
N ASP A 327 21.42 27.23 7.82
CA ASP A 327 21.97 28.53 7.51
C ASP A 327 21.82 29.50 8.68
N VAL A 328 22.55 30.61 8.61
CA VAL A 328 22.50 31.69 9.60
C VAL A 328 21.86 32.93 9.01
N TYR A 329 20.84 33.43 9.70
CA TYR A 329 20.25 34.75 9.47
C TYR A 329 20.90 35.78 10.42
N PRO A 330 21.17 37.02 9.97
CA PRO A 330 21.12 37.44 8.56
C PRO A 330 22.27 36.83 7.77
N SER A 331 22.05 36.54 6.50
CA SER A 331 23.13 36.09 5.62
C SER A 331 24.17 37.20 5.47
N PRO A 332 25.48 36.91 5.60
CA PRO A 332 26.53 37.92 5.47
C PRO A 332 26.59 38.56 4.07
N PHE A 333 25.93 37.96 3.08
CA PHE A 333 25.95 38.39 1.68
C PHE A 333 24.64 39.04 1.20
N ALA A 334 23.61 39.16 2.06
CA ALA A 334 22.29 39.66 1.64
C ALA A 334 21.74 40.73 2.58
N ILE A 335 21.31 41.86 2.01
CA ILE A 335 20.44 42.82 2.70
C ILE A 335 19.02 42.22 2.69
N ARG A 336 18.60 41.68 3.83
CA ARG A 336 17.27 41.06 4.03
C ARG A 336 16.41 41.94 4.94
N PRO A 337 15.07 41.86 4.83
CA PRO A 337 14.17 42.48 5.80
C PRO A 337 14.40 41.86 7.20
N ASN A 338 13.89 42.51 8.25
CA ASN A 338 14.03 42.02 9.63
C ASN A 338 13.59 40.55 9.78
N ALA A 339 14.08 39.87 10.84
CA ALA A 339 13.87 38.43 11.03
C ALA A 339 12.38 38.03 10.99
N PHE A 340 11.51 38.91 11.50
CA PHE A 340 10.06 38.70 11.51
C PHE A 340 9.47 38.56 10.10
N VAL A 341 9.91 39.38 9.15
CA VAL A 341 9.48 39.28 7.74
C VAL A 341 10.13 38.09 7.07
N PHE A 342 11.41 37.82 7.35
CA PHE A 342 12.14 36.70 6.74
C PHE A 342 11.49 35.33 6.97
N PHE A 343 10.93 35.08 8.16
CA PHE A 343 10.26 33.82 8.50
C PHE A 343 8.74 33.80 8.24
N SER A 344 8.17 34.90 7.73
CA SER A 344 6.71 35.09 7.64
C SER A 344 6.02 34.19 6.61
N ASP A 345 6.75 33.72 5.60
CA ASP A 345 6.21 32.87 4.53
C ASP A 345 6.23 31.37 4.86
N GLY A 346 6.89 30.99 5.96
CA GLY A 346 7.03 29.59 6.40
C GLY A 346 7.99 28.75 5.57
N THR A 347 8.67 29.31 4.57
CA THR A 347 9.67 28.61 3.75
C THR A 347 10.86 28.16 4.62
N PHE A 348 11.29 29.06 5.51
CA PHE A 348 12.35 28.82 6.47
C PHE A 348 11.79 28.80 7.89
N ILE A 349 12.26 27.86 8.71
CA ILE A 349 11.88 27.73 10.10
C ILE A 349 13.08 28.13 10.98
N PRO A 350 12.90 29.04 11.95
CA PRO A 350 13.93 29.34 12.93
C PRO A 350 14.20 28.10 13.80
N VAL A 351 15.47 27.76 13.95
CA VAL A 351 15.94 26.59 14.71
C VAL A 351 16.43 27.01 16.08
N ASP A 352 17.38 27.95 16.10
CA ASP A 352 17.99 28.50 17.31
C ASP A 352 18.17 30.00 17.18
N GLU A 353 18.17 30.69 18.31
CA GLU A 353 18.50 32.11 18.42
C GLU A 353 19.97 32.27 18.81
N LEU A 354 20.76 32.89 17.94
CA LEU A 354 22.19 33.15 18.17
C LEU A 354 22.41 34.50 18.86
N SER A 355 21.54 35.46 18.59
CA SER A 355 21.57 36.78 19.22
C SER A 355 20.13 37.28 19.35
N PRO A 356 19.65 37.63 20.56
CA PRO A 356 18.25 37.95 20.82
C PRO A 356 17.66 38.95 19.83
N GLY A 357 16.68 38.52 19.04
CA GLY A 357 16.00 39.34 18.02
C GLY A 357 16.85 39.76 16.81
N VAL A 358 18.12 39.33 16.73
CA VAL A 358 19.09 39.81 15.73
C VAL A 358 19.53 38.69 14.79
N ALA A 359 19.87 37.52 15.32
CA ALA A 359 20.44 36.44 14.52
C ALA A 359 19.87 35.07 14.91
N TYR A 360 19.61 34.24 13.90
CA TYR A 360 18.98 32.93 14.05
C TYR A 360 19.67 31.89 13.17
N LYS A 361 19.76 30.64 13.63
CA LYS A 361 19.91 29.50 12.72
C LYS A 361 18.56 29.16 12.12
N TYR A 362 18.52 28.77 10.87
CA TYR A 362 17.29 28.35 10.21
C TYR A 362 17.53 27.19 9.25
N GLY A 363 16.46 26.47 8.94
CA GLY A 363 16.44 25.42 7.92
C GLY A 363 15.14 25.47 7.12
N THR A 364 15.04 24.69 6.05
CA THR A 364 13.80 24.54 5.29
C THR A 364 12.76 23.75 6.09
N VAL A 365 11.49 23.96 5.79
CA VAL A 365 10.38 23.22 6.43
C VAL A 365 10.59 21.70 6.40
N GLU A 366 11.07 21.15 5.27
CA GLU A 366 11.33 19.71 5.08
C GLU A 366 12.37 19.15 6.07
N CYS A 367 13.39 19.94 6.41
CA CYS A 367 14.47 19.52 7.31
C CYS A 367 14.11 19.63 8.79
N ILE A 368 13.12 20.47 9.12
CA ILE A 368 12.81 20.86 10.49
C ILE A 368 11.52 20.21 11.00
N ASP A 369 10.53 20.03 10.13
CA ASP A 369 9.21 19.49 10.49
C ASP A 369 9.03 18.06 9.99
N CYS A 370 9.11 17.08 10.90
CA CYS A 370 8.93 15.68 10.54
C CYS A 370 7.50 15.35 10.09
N ARG A 371 6.52 16.22 10.38
CA ARG A 371 5.10 16.02 10.04
C ARG A 371 4.82 16.12 8.53
N ILE A 372 5.80 16.55 7.74
CA ILE A 372 5.71 16.50 6.28
C ILE A 372 5.77 15.06 5.76
N ARG A 373 6.49 14.18 6.46
CA ARG A 373 6.70 12.79 6.07
C ARG A 373 5.90 11.80 6.93
N GLY A 374 5.39 12.22 8.08
CA GLY A 374 4.65 11.35 9.00
C GLY A 374 3.80 12.14 9.99
N THR A 375 3.55 11.57 11.16
CA THR A 375 2.72 12.19 12.20
C THR A 375 3.47 12.30 13.52
N ASN A 376 3.27 13.39 14.25
CA ASN A 376 3.76 13.53 15.63
C ASN A 376 2.79 12.92 16.66
N VAL A 377 1.71 12.27 16.19
CA VAL A 377 0.77 11.55 17.04
C VAL A 377 1.30 10.14 17.29
N LYS A 378 1.76 9.89 18.51
CA LYS A 378 2.24 8.57 18.93
C LYS A 378 1.13 7.52 18.78
N PRO A 379 1.37 6.39 18.07
CA PRO A 379 0.38 5.32 17.94
C PRO A 379 0.02 4.70 19.30
N ALA A 380 -1.25 4.38 19.53
CA ALA A 380 -1.74 3.88 20.82
C ALA A 380 -1.11 2.54 21.25
N PHE A 381 -0.71 1.70 20.29
CA PHE A 381 -0.02 0.44 20.56
C PHE A 381 1.47 0.65 20.88
N TRP A 382 2.05 1.82 20.58
CA TRP A 382 3.48 2.06 20.66
C TRP A 382 3.97 2.07 22.10
N GLN A 383 4.83 1.13 22.43
CA GLN A 383 5.50 1.02 23.72
C GLN A 383 6.84 1.75 23.63
N ASP A 384 7.20 2.55 24.64
CA ASP A 384 8.49 3.25 24.69
C ASP A 384 9.59 2.37 25.29
#